data_AF-A0A7R9JNC4-F1
#
_entry.id   AF-A0A7R9JNC4-F1
#
_cell.length_a   1.000
_cell.length_b   1.000
_cell.length_c   1.000
_cell.angle_alpha   90.00
_cell.angle_beta   90.00
_cell.angle_gamma   90.00
#
_symmetry.space_group_name_H-M   'P 1'
#
loop_
_entity.id
_entity.type
_entity.pdbx_description
1 polymer ?
#
loop_
_entity_poly.entity_id
_entity_poly.type
_entity_poly.pdbx_seq_one_letter_code
_entity_poly.pdbx_strand_id
1 'polypeptide(L)'
;CFVCVQEMGVPLQVRARMQINILVDPYTGSNIPLYKNLPERVFLPAMWFTQSVDIDDKLSSTVKTALIAKTAGWGVLFALAAVGLVLLVIGLVISLRHGWAQNMVRSSVPKISQ
;
A
#
# COMPACT_ATOMS: atom_id res chain seq x y z
N CYS A 1 -16.89 -11.69 -3.68
CA CYS A 1 -16.68 -10.91 -2.44
C CYS A 1 -15.19 -10.61 -2.38
N PHE A 2 -14.78 -9.36 -2.58
CA PHE A 2 -13.38 -8.93 -2.54
C PHE A 2 -13.16 -8.21 -1.21
N VAL A 3 -12.37 -8.82 -0.32
CA VAL A 3 -11.88 -8.15 0.89
C VAL A 3 -10.48 -7.64 0.55
N CYS A 4 -10.37 -6.33 0.27
CA CYS A 4 -9.11 -5.69 -0.05
C CYS A 4 -8.57 -4.95 1.19
N VAL A 5 -7.26 -5.07 1.45
CA VAL A 5 -6.54 -4.14 2.33
C VAL A 5 -6.09 -2.99 1.43
N GLN A 6 -6.75 -1.83 1.59
CA GLN A 6 -6.71 -0.68 0.67
C GLN A 6 -5.30 -0.15 0.38
N GLU A 7 -4.35 -0.39 1.29
CA GLU A 7 -2.98 0.13 1.21
C GLU A 7 -2.03 -0.74 0.35
N MET A 8 -2.38 -2.01 0.08
CA MET A 8 -1.42 -2.98 -0.48
C MET A 8 -1.81 -3.51 -1.87
N GLY A 9 -3.02 -3.23 -2.36
CA GLY A 9 -3.50 -3.69 -3.69
C GLY A 9 -3.60 -5.22 -3.85
N VAL A 10 -3.16 -5.99 -2.86
CA VAL A 10 -3.17 -7.46 -2.85
C VAL A 10 -4.47 -7.94 -2.20
N PRO A 11 -5.33 -8.68 -2.94
CA PRO A 11 -6.58 -9.18 -2.40
C PRO A 11 -6.32 -10.41 -1.53
N LEU A 12 -6.60 -10.33 -0.22
CA LEU A 12 -6.31 -11.42 0.73
C LEU A 12 -7.09 -12.70 0.46
N GLN A 13 -8.29 -12.58 -0.11
CA GLN A 13 -9.15 -13.69 -0.51
C GLN A 13 -9.96 -13.26 -1.74
N VAL A 14 -9.85 -14.00 -2.84
CA VAL A 14 -10.62 -13.75 -4.06
C VAL A 14 -11.51 -14.94 -4.35
N ARG A 15 -12.83 -14.71 -4.32
CA ARG A 15 -13.83 -15.67 -4.79
C ARG A 15 -14.55 -15.08 -5.99
N ALA A 16 -14.12 -15.50 -7.17
CA ALA A 16 -14.72 -15.12 -8.45
C ALA A 16 -15.60 -16.27 -8.96
N ARG A 17 -16.83 -15.94 -9.38
CA ARG A 17 -17.78 -16.89 -9.99
C ARG A 17 -18.14 -16.35 -11.36
N MET A 18 -17.83 -17.11 -12.39
CA MET A 18 -18.12 -16.76 -13.78
C MET A 18 -19.01 -17.83 -14.38
N GLN A 19 -20.06 -17.41 -15.10
CA GLN A 19 -20.94 -18.29 -15.85
C GLN A 19 -20.77 -17.99 -17.33
N ILE A 20 -20.50 -19.03 -18.12
CA ILE A 20 -20.47 -18.94 -19.56
C ILE A 20 -21.83 -19.36 -20.10
N ASN A 21 -22.53 -18.41 -20.74
CA ASN A 21 -23.75 -18.69 -21.49
C ASN A 21 -23.46 -18.61 -22.98
N ILE A 22 -23.92 -19.61 -23.72
CA ILE A 22 -23.83 -19.64 -25.18
C ILE A 22 -25.22 -19.28 -25.73
N LEU A 23 -25.26 -18.27 -26.60
CA LEU A 23 -26.45 -17.93 -27.37
C LEU A 23 -26.49 -18.80 -28.61
N VAL A 24 -27.53 -19.62 -28.75
CA VAL A 24 -27.75 -20.43 -29.95
C VAL A 24 -28.97 -19.89 -30.69
N ASP A 25 -28.72 -19.38 -31.89
CA ASP A 25 -29.75 -18.96 -32.82
C ASP A 25 -30.05 -20.09 -33.84
N PRO A 26 -31.33 -20.40 -34.12
CA PRO A 26 -31.68 -21.43 -35.10
C PRO A 26 -31.30 -20.97 -36.51
N TYR A 27 -30.42 -21.71 -37.18
CA TYR A 27 -30.01 -21.45 -38.55
C TYR A 27 -30.99 -22.07 -39.56
N THR A 28 -31.58 -21.26 -40.43
CA THR A 28 -32.63 -21.66 -41.40
C THR A 28 -32.09 -22.20 -42.74
N GLY A 29 -30.77 -22.23 -42.94
CA GLY A 29 -30.15 -22.83 -44.12
C GLY A 29 -30.02 -24.35 -44.02
N SER A 30 -30.40 -25.05 -45.08
CA SER A 30 -30.63 -26.50 -45.20
C SER A 30 -29.47 -27.46 -44.86
N ASN A 31 -28.30 -26.97 -44.45
CA ASN A 31 -27.06 -27.75 -44.47
C ASN A 31 -26.55 -28.20 -43.08
N ILE A 32 -27.22 -27.83 -41.99
CA ILE A 32 -26.82 -28.24 -40.63
C ILE A 32 -28.05 -28.78 -39.85
N PRO A 33 -28.30 -30.10 -39.85
CA PRO A 33 -29.49 -30.69 -39.21
C PRO A 33 -29.49 -30.55 -37.67
N LEU A 34 -28.35 -30.22 -37.05
CA LEU A 34 -28.18 -30.09 -35.61
C LEU A 34 -29.01 -28.94 -34.99
N TYR A 35 -29.31 -27.88 -35.75
CA TYR A 35 -30.04 -26.69 -35.27
C TYR A 35 -31.53 -26.68 -35.63
N LYS A 36 -32.02 -27.72 -36.32
CA LYS A 36 -33.34 -27.74 -36.97
C LYS A 36 -34.53 -27.94 -36.00
N ASN A 37 -34.26 -28.45 -34.80
CA ASN A 37 -35.26 -28.76 -33.77
C ASN A 37 -35.15 -27.87 -32.51
N LEU A 38 -34.33 -26.81 -32.52
CA LEU A 38 -34.30 -25.89 -31.39
C LEU A 38 -35.49 -24.92 -31.47
N PRO A 39 -36.27 -24.73 -30.39
CA PRO A 39 -37.15 -23.56 -30.28
C PRO A 39 -36.29 -22.28 -30.34
N GLU A 40 -36.88 -21.15 -30.69
CA GLU A 40 -36.20 -19.86 -30.91
C GLU A 40 -35.05 -19.54 -29.92
N ARG A 41 -34.10 -18.70 -30.35
CA ARG A 41 -32.96 -18.12 -29.60
C ARG A 41 -32.85 -18.60 -28.15
N VAL A 42 -32.05 -19.64 -27.92
CA VAL A 42 -31.88 -20.26 -26.59
C VAL A 42 -30.53 -19.87 -25.98
N PHE A 43 -30.54 -19.43 -24.73
CA PHE A 43 -29.32 -19.29 -23.91
C PHE A 43 -29.03 -20.61 -23.21
N LEU A 44 -28.03 -21.35 -23.69
CA LEU A 44 -27.58 -22.58 -23.05
C LEU A 44 -26.48 -22.26 -22.03
N PRO A 45 -26.66 -22.59 -20.74
CA PRO A 45 -25.58 -22.49 -19.77
C PRO A 45 -24.55 -23.59 -20.09
N ALA A 46 -23.35 -23.20 -20.49
CA ALA A 46 -22.31 -24.14 -20.86
C ALA A 46 -21.62 -24.69 -19.61
N MET A 47 -21.27 -23.82 -18.67
CA MET A 47 -20.52 -24.16 -17.47
C MET A 47 -20.40 -22.99 -16.49
N TRP A 48 -20.28 -23.31 -15.20
CA TRP A 48 -19.96 -22.37 -14.12
C TRP A 48 -18.55 -22.62 -13.60
N PHE A 49 -17.73 -21.58 -13.60
CA PHE A 49 -16.39 -21.60 -13.00
C PHE A 49 -16.40 -20.85 -11.68
N THR A 50 -15.95 -21.49 -10.62
CA THR A 50 -15.66 -20.83 -9.35
C THR A 50 -14.15 -20.84 -9.14
N GLN A 51 -13.52 -19.69 -9.29
CA GLN A 51 -12.11 -19.51 -8.98
C GLN A 51 -12.00 -18.94 -7.56
N SER A 52 -11.56 -19.77 -6.63
CA SER A 52 -11.24 -19.34 -5.26
C SER A 52 -9.72 -19.39 -5.12
N VAL A 53 -9.10 -18.22 -5.01
CA VAL A 53 -7.66 -18.11 -4.70
C VAL A 53 -7.57 -17.72 -3.24
N ASP A 54 -7.19 -18.69 -2.43
CA ASP A 54 -6.74 -18.45 -1.06
C ASP A 54 -5.23 -18.17 -1.13
N ILE A 55 -4.80 -17.09 -0.47
CA ILE A 55 -3.40 -16.71 -0.43
C ILE A 55 -2.60 -17.78 0.32
N ASP A 56 -1.53 -18.29 -0.30
CA ASP A 56 -0.57 -19.20 0.30
C ASP A 56 0.07 -18.61 1.57
N ASP A 57 0.33 -19.45 2.57
CA ASP A 57 0.76 -19.02 3.92
C ASP A 57 2.04 -18.16 3.88
N LYS A 58 2.94 -18.44 2.94
CA LYS A 58 4.14 -17.62 2.73
C LYS A 58 3.80 -16.18 2.39
N LEU A 59 2.88 -15.94 1.48
CA LEU A 59 2.52 -14.60 1.04
C LEU A 59 1.73 -13.84 2.12
N SER A 60 0.90 -14.55 2.90
CA SER A 60 0.23 -14.01 4.11
C SER A 60 1.24 -13.50 5.15
N SER A 61 2.31 -14.28 5.42
CA SER A 61 3.35 -13.87 6.37
C SER A 61 4.15 -12.65 5.89
N THR A 62 4.46 -12.56 4.60
CA THR A 62 5.18 -11.41 4.02
C THR A 62 4.33 -10.13 4.10
N VAL A 63 3.04 -10.21 3.75
CA VAL A 63 2.13 -9.06 3.85
C VAL A 63 1.96 -8.60 5.30
N LYS A 64 1.84 -9.54 6.26
CA LYS A 64 1.80 -9.21 7.69
C LYS A 64 3.10 -8.54 8.18
N THR A 65 4.25 -9.04 7.74
CA THR A 65 5.56 -8.48 8.11
C THR A 65 5.74 -7.08 7.55
N ALA A 66 5.33 -6.84 6.31
CA ALA A 66 5.34 -5.51 5.69
C ALA A 66 4.42 -4.52 6.43
N LEU A 67 3.26 -4.98 6.90
CA LEU A 67 2.35 -4.17 7.73
C LEU A 67 3.00 -3.77 9.05
N ILE A 68 3.66 -4.71 9.74
CA ILE A 68 4.34 -4.46 11.02
C ILE A 68 5.52 -3.51 10.82
N ALA A 69 6.30 -3.69 9.74
CA ALA A 69 7.43 -2.84 9.39
C ALA A 69 7.00 -1.38 9.15
N LYS A 70 5.86 -1.14 8.49
CA LYS A 70 5.31 0.21 8.32
C LYS A 70 4.97 0.87 9.66
N THR A 71 4.30 0.15 10.56
CA THR A 71 3.96 0.68 11.90
C THR A 71 5.19 0.89 12.78
N ALA A 72 6.18 -0.01 12.72
CA ALA A 72 7.43 0.12 13.46
C ALA A 72 8.30 1.27 12.93
N GLY A 73 8.29 1.49 11.62
CA GLY A 73 9.03 2.58 10.97
C GLY A 73 8.66 3.96 11.50
N TRP A 74 7.37 4.21 11.75
CA TRP A 74 6.92 5.47 12.35
C TRP A 74 7.47 5.66 13.77
N GLY A 75 7.50 4.61 14.59
CA GLY A 75 8.07 4.67 15.94
C GLY A 75 9.57 5.00 15.95
N VAL A 76 10.34 4.38 15.05
CA VAL A 76 11.79 4.64 14.91
C VAL A 76 12.05 6.08 14.45
N LEU A 77 11.25 6.60 13.51
CA LEU A 77 11.39 7.98 13.02
C LEU A 77 11.14 9.01 14.14
N PHE A 78 10.10 8.82 14.96
CA PHE A 78 9.85 9.71 16.09
C PHE A 78 10.94 9.64 17.15
N ALA A 79 11.45 8.44 17.45
CA ALA A 79 12.55 8.28 18.40
C ALA A 79 13.82 9.01 17.93
N LEU A 80 14.19 8.85 16.66
CA LEU A 80 15.35 9.52 16.08
C LEU A 80 15.17 11.05 16.06
N ALA A 81 13.97 11.52 15.69
CA ALA A 81 13.64 12.94 15.68
C ALA A 81 13.70 13.57 17.08
N ALA A 82 13.21 12.87 18.10
CA ALA A 82 13.27 13.33 19.48
C ALA A 82 14.72 13.48 19.97
N VAL A 83 15.57 12.47 19.70
CA VAL A 83 17.01 12.54 20.04
C VAL A 83 17.70 13.69 19.31
N GLY A 84 17.43 13.85 18.01
CA GLY A 84 17.98 14.95 17.22
C GLY A 84 17.58 16.33 17.76
N LEU A 85 16.32 16.48 18.17
CA LEU A 85 15.81 17.73 18.73
C LEU A 85 16.46 18.06 20.08
N VAL A 86 16.65 17.07 20.95
CA VAL A 86 17.34 17.26 22.24
C VAL A 86 18.78 17.71 22.02
N LEU A 87 19.51 17.07 21.10
CA LEU A 87 20.89 17.45 20.78
C LEU A 87 20.97 18.86 20.21
N LEU A 88 20.03 19.25 19.34
CA LEU A 88 19.97 20.61 18.80
C LEU A 88 19.72 21.65 19.90
N VAL A 89 18.79 21.40 20.82
CA VAL A 89 18.50 22.32 21.93
C VAL A 89 19.74 22.50 22.81
N ILE A 90 20.42 21.41 23.16
CA ILE A 90 21.66 21.46 23.95
C ILE A 90 22.75 22.26 23.22
N GLY A 91 22.97 21.97 21.94
CA GLY A 91 23.95 22.69 21.12
C GLY A 91 23.66 24.18 21.02
N LEU A 92 22.39 24.55 20.85
CA LEU A 92 21.94 25.94 20.76
C LEU A 92 22.15 26.68 22.09
N VAL A 93 21.82 26.06 23.22
CA VAL A 93 22.07 26.63 24.56
C VAL A 93 23.56 26.87 24.80
N ILE A 94 24.41 25.91 24.44
CA ILE A 94 25.88 26.04 24.58
C ILE A 94 26.39 27.17 23.68
N SER A 95 25.96 27.23 22.41
CA SER A 95 26.39 28.25 21.45
C SER A 95 26.01 29.66 21.91
N LEU A 96 24.77 29.83 22.39
CA LEU A 96 24.33 31.09 22.98
C LEU A 96 25.17 31.43 24.22
N ARG A 97 25.34 30.53 25.19
CA ARG A 97 26.18 30.83 26.36
C ARG A 97 27.62 31.18 26.00
N HIS A 98 28.20 30.51 25.01
CA HIS A 98 29.57 30.76 24.57
C HIS A 98 29.72 32.12 23.87
N GLY A 99 28.79 32.48 22.98
CA GLY A 99 28.80 33.78 22.30
C GLY A 99 28.66 34.96 23.27
N TRP A 100 27.89 34.80 24.35
CA TRP A 100 27.69 35.86 25.34
C TRP A 100 28.91 36.05 26.24
N ALA A 101 29.63 34.97 26.57
CA ALA A 101 30.89 35.04 27.32
C ALA A 101 31.99 35.77 26.55
N GLN A 102 32.13 35.52 25.23
CA GLN A 102 33.14 36.20 24.42
C GLN A 102 32.84 37.70 24.21
N ASN A 103 31.56 38.05 24.08
CA ASN A 103 31.15 39.45 23.93
C ASN A 103 31.47 40.31 25.17
N MET A 104 31.35 39.74 26.38
CA MET A 104 31.70 40.44 27.62
C MET A 104 33.22 40.68 27.77
N VAL A 105 34.05 39.70 27.39
CA VAL A 105 35.51 39.84 27.41
C VAL A 105 35.95 40.90 26.39
N ARG A 106 35.37 40.90 25.19
CA ARG A 106 35.72 41.87 24.14
C ARG A 106 35.35 43.32 24.49
N SER A 107 34.26 43.53 25.25
CA SER A 107 33.86 44.87 25.70
C SER A 107 34.74 45.41 26.84
N SER A 108 35.48 44.54 27.53
CA SER A 108 36.33 44.91 28.66
C SER A 108 37.77 45.24 28.25
N VAL A 109 38.15 44.95 27.00
CA VAL A 109 39.45 45.34 26.45
C VAL A 109 39.34 46.77 25.92
N PRO A 110 40.00 47.76 26.55
CA PRO A 110 40.01 49.12 26.02
C PRO A 110 40.69 49.10 24.64
N LYS A 111 40.00 49.61 23.63
CA LYS A 111 40.61 49.84 22.33
C LYS A 111 41.65 50.94 22.50
N ILE A 112 42.92 50.56 22.63
CA ILE A 112 44.04 51.49 22.49
C ILE A 112 44.00 51.92 21.03
N SER A 113 43.53 53.14 20.79
CA SER A 113 43.60 53.80 19.49
C SER A 113 45.08 53.95 19.12
N GLN A 114 45.44 53.47 17.92
CA GLN A 114 46.63 53.92 17.20
C GLN A 114 46.60 55.44 17.08
#